data_AF-A0A2P2GM56-F1
#
_entry.id   AF-A0A2P2GM56-F1
#
_cell.length_a   1.000
_cell.length_b   1.000
_cell.length_c   1.000
_cell.angle_alpha   90.00
_cell.angle_beta   90.00
_cell.angle_gamma   90.00
#
_symmetry.space_group_name_H-M   'P 1'
#
loop_
_entity.id
_entity.type
_entity.pdbx_description
1 polymer ?
#
loop_
_entity_poly.entity_id
_entity_poly.type
_entity_poly.pdbx_seq_one_letter_code
_entity_poly.pdbx_strand_id
1 'polypeptide(L)' 'MLLVLLLAVVALFCTLVGAAAGLLARIDGATYATALLRGAVAFAGSVTLSLALLTFVLAAL' A
#
# COMPACT_ATOMS: atom_id res chain seq x y z
N MET A 1 -5.41 -14.78 -15.83
CA MET A 1 -5.88 -15.16 -14.48
C MET A 1 -4.84 -14.89 -13.40
N LEU A 2 -3.59 -15.36 -13.54
CA LEU A 2 -2.50 -15.12 -12.58
C LEU A 2 -2.21 -13.62 -12.32
N LEU A 3 -2.10 -12.80 -13.37
CA LEU A 3 -1.85 -11.35 -13.24
C LEU A 3 -2.92 -10.64 -12.40
N VAL A 4 -4.20 -11.00 -12.60
CA VAL A 4 -5.33 -10.42 -11.87
C VAL A 4 -5.25 -10.79 -10.38
N LEU A 5 -4.92 -12.06 -10.08
CA LEU A 5 -4.72 -12.51 -8.70
C LEU A 5 -3.57 -11.77 -8.02
N LEU A 6 -2.44 -11.59 -8.73
CA LEU A 6 -1.29 -10.82 -8.23
C LEU A 6 -1.68 -9.36 -7.94
N LEU A 7 -2.40 -8.71 -8.86
CA LEU A 7 -2.89 -7.35 -8.63
C LEU A 7 -3.83 -7.27 -7.43
N ALA A 8 -4.72 -8.25 -7.26
CA ALA A 8 -5.62 -8.30 -6.11
C ALA A 8 -4.86 -8.44 -4.78
N VAL A 9 -3.83 -9.29 -4.74
CA VAL A 9 -2.95 -9.44 -3.56
C VAL A 9 -2.19 -8.14 -3.27
N VAL A 10 -1.62 -7.49 -4.30
CA VAL A 10 -0.93 -6.20 -4.16
C VAL A 10 -1.88 -5.13 -3.63
N ALA A 11 -3.08 -5.04 -4.19
CA ALA A 11 -4.09 -4.08 -3.75
C ALA A 11 -4.47 -4.30 -2.29
N LEU A 12 -4.73 -5.55 -1.89
CA LEU A 12 -5.06 -5.91 -0.51
C LEU A 12 -3.89 -5.61 0.45
N PHE A 13 -2.66 -5.94 0.07
CA PHE A 13 -1.48 -5.63 0.87
C PHE A 13 -1.33 -4.12 1.08
N CYS A 14 -1.42 -3.34 0.01
CA CYS A 14 -1.24 -1.90 0.09
C CYS A 14 -2.34 -1.24 0.93
N THR A 15 -3.61 -1.66 0.78
CA THR A 15 -4.71 -1.12 1.61
C THR A 15 -4.51 -1.41 3.08
N LEU A 16 -4.03 -2.61 3.44
CA LEU A 16 -3.69 -2.96 4.82
C LEU A 16 -2.55 -2.10 5.37
N VAL A 17 -1.48 -1.86 4.59
CA VAL A 17 -0.37 -1.00 5.01
C VAL A 17 -0.84 0.44 5.24
N GLY A 18 -1.63 0.99 4.33
CA GLY A 18 -2.20 2.33 4.49
C GLY A 18 -3.13 2.45 5.70
N ALA A 19 -4.00 1.47 5.90
CA ALA A 19 -4.91 1.42 7.05
C ALA A 19 -4.15 1.29 8.37
N ALA A 20 -3.14 0.43 8.43
CA ALA A 20 -2.30 0.25 9.62
C ALA A 20 -1.52 1.53 9.96
N ALA A 21 -0.93 2.20 8.97
CA ALA A 21 -0.22 3.45 9.19
C ALA A 21 -1.15 4.59 9.66
N GLY A 22 -2.35 4.68 9.09
CA GLY A 22 -3.36 5.65 9.53
C GLY A 22 -3.87 5.35 10.94
N LEU A 23 -4.11 4.08 11.26
CA LEU A 23 -4.53 3.64 12.59
C LEU A 23 -3.44 3.88 13.64
N LEU A 24 -2.19 3.55 13.34
CA LEU A 24 -1.05 3.84 14.20
C LEU A 24 -0.95 5.34 14.47
N ALA A 25 -1.08 6.18 13.43
CA ALA A 25 -1.10 7.62 13.59
C ALA A 25 -2.24 8.11 14.51
N ARG A 26 -3.37 7.38 14.60
CA ARG A 26 -4.42 7.69 15.57
C ARG A 26 -4.12 7.28 16.98
N ILE A 27 -3.48 6.12 17.14
CA ILE A 27 -3.00 5.68 18.45
C ILE A 27 -1.96 6.68 18.97
N ASP A 28 -1.14 7.26 18.08
CA ASP A 28 -0.18 8.32 18.39
C ASP A 28 -0.83 9.69 18.72
N GLY A 29 -2.16 9.80 18.68
CA GLY A 29 -2.88 11.04 18.98
C GLY A 29 -2.99 12.04 17.81
N ALA A 30 -2.68 11.63 16.58
CA ALA A 30 -2.79 12.52 15.43
C ALA A 30 -4.26 12.84 15.06
N THR A 31 -4.47 14.02 14.46
CA THR A 31 -5.79 14.44 13.95
C THR A 31 -6.27 13.53 12.81
N TYR A 32 -7.58 13.58 12.49
CA TYR A 32 -8.18 12.84 11.37
C TYR A 32 -7.43 13.10 10.06
N ALA A 33 -7.14 14.38 9.76
CA ALA A 33 -6.46 14.77 8.53
C ALA A 33 -5.03 14.22 8.46
N THR A 34 -4.26 14.37 9.53
CA THR A 34 -2.86 13.90 9.58
C THR A 34 -2.76 12.38 9.51
N ALA A 35 -3.69 11.65 10.14
CA ALA A 35 -3.72 10.19 10.08
C ALA A 35 -4.08 9.69 8.68
N LEU A 36 -5.03 10.35 8.01
CA LEU A 36 -5.39 10.04 6.63
C LEU A 36 -4.22 10.29 5.68
N LEU A 37 -3.51 11.41 5.82
CA LEU A 37 -2.33 11.71 5.01
C LEU A 37 -1.20 10.70 5.23
N ARG A 38 -0.89 10.34 6.49
CA ARG A 38 0.15 9.31 6.78
C ARG A 38 -0.24 7.95 6.21
N GLY A 39 -1.50 7.55 6.31
CA GLY A 39 -2.01 6.31 5.70
C GLY A 39 -1.92 6.34 4.17
N ALA A 40 -2.30 7.46 3.55
CA ALA A 40 -2.23 7.64 2.10
C ALA A 40 -0.79 7.59 1.56
N VAL A 41 0.16 8.21 2.26
CA VAL A 41 1.59 8.17 1.89
C VAL A 41 2.13 6.74 2.02
N ALA A 42 1.79 6.03 3.09
CA ALA A 42 2.21 4.63 3.26
C ALA A 42 1.64 3.73 2.14
N PHE A 43 0.35 3.88 1.83
CA PHE A 43 -0.30 3.18 0.72
C PHE A 43 0.40 3.47 -0.62
N ALA A 44 0.60 4.75 -0.96
CA ALA A 44 1.20 5.16 -2.23
C ALA A 44 2.64 4.62 -2.38
N GLY A 45 3.42 4.66 -1.30
CA GLY A 45 4.76 4.08 -1.26
C GLY A 45 4.75 2.57 -1.51
N SER A 46 3.87 1.84 -0.81
CA SER A 46 3.74 0.38 -0.99
C SER A 46 3.29 0.02 -2.41
N VAL A 47 2.28 0.71 -2.95
CA VAL A 47 1.78 0.48 -4.32
C VAL A 47 2.90 0.68 -5.33
N THR A 48 3.66 1.78 -5.23
CA THR A 48 4.74 2.09 -6.16
C THR A 48 5.81 1.00 -6.15
N LEU A 49 6.23 0.56 -4.96
CA LEU A 49 7.28 -0.45 -4.80
C LEU A 49 6.80 -1.83 -5.28
N SER A 50 5.56 -2.21 -4.97
CA SER A 50 4.96 -3.46 -5.44
C SER A 50 4.78 -3.49 -6.96
N LEU A 51 4.37 -2.38 -7.59
CA LEU A 51 4.27 -2.27 -9.04
C LEU A 51 5.65 -2.33 -9.70
N ALA A 52 6.64 -1.63 -9.15
CA ALA A 52 8.01 -1.70 -9.67
C ALA A 52 8.54 -3.14 -9.67
N LEU A 53 8.35 -3.87 -8.56
CA LEU A 53 8.73 -5.29 -8.46
C LEU A 53 7.95 -6.18 -9.43
N LEU A 54 6.63 -6.01 -9.53
CA LEU A 54 5.80 -6.79 -10.45
C LEU A 54 6.22 -6.56 -11.89
N THR A 55 6.51 -5.32 -12.27
CA THR A 55 6.99 -4.96 -13.62
C THR A 55 8.36 -5.56 -13.90
N PHE A 56 9.28 -5.51 -12.94
CA PHE A 56 10.60 -6.15 -13.04
C PHE A 56 10.50 -7.66 -13.24
N VAL A 57 9.69 -8.34 -12.43
CA VAL A 57 9.49 -9.79 -12.52
C VAL A 57 8.89 -10.18 -13.87
N LEU A 58 7.89 -9.43 -14.36
CA LEU A 58 7.30 -9.66 -15.68
C LEU A 58 8.31 -9.46 -16.82
N ALA A 59 9.23 -8.51 -16.70
CA ALA A 59 10.25 -8.25 -17.72
C ALA A 59 11.40 -9.27 -17.70
N ALA A 60 11.63 -9.94 -16.57
CA ALA A 60 12.68 -10.95 -16.40
C ALA A 60 12.23 -12.39 -16.77
N LEU A 61 10.94 -12.56 -17.07
CA LEU A 61 10.29 -13.82 -17.45
C LEU A 61 10.21 -13.96 -18.98
#